data_AF-A0A7C7GIG1-F1
#
_entry.id   AF-A0A7C7GIG1-F1
#
_cell.length_a   1.000
_cell.length_b   1.000
_cell.length_c   1.000
_cell.angle_alpha   90.00
_cell.angle_beta   90.00
_cell.angle_gamma   90.00
#
_symmetry.space_group_name_H-M   'P 1'
#
loop_
_entity.id
_entity.type
_entity.pdbx_description
1 polymer ?
#
loop_
_entity_poly.entity_id
_entity_poly.type
_entity_poly.pdbx_seq_one_letter_code
_entity_poly.pdbx_strand_id
1 'polypeptide(L)' 'MTKIGILGLGNWGTALANIWAKDGHSVIGWTVET' A
#
# COMPACT_ATOMS: atom_id res chain seq x y z
N MET A 1 14.39 1.36 -5.35
CA MET A 1 13.11 1.94 -5.81
C MET A 1 12.35 0.87 -6.57
N THR A 2 11.23 0.40 -6.02
CA THR A 2 10.37 -0.67 -6.59
C THR A 2 8.94 -0.17 -6.65
N LYS A 3 8.14 -0.63 -7.63
CA LYS A 3 6.70 -0.33 -7.71
C LYS A 3 5.92 -1.43 -7.00
N ILE A 4 5.09 -1.07 -6.02
CA ILE A 4 4.36 -2.00 -5.16
C ILE A 4 2.86 -1.71 -5.26
N GLY A 5 2.08 -2.72 -5.62
CA GLY A 5 0.62 -2.66 -5.59
C GLY A 5 0.08 -3.36 -4.34
N ILE A 6 -0.86 -2.72 -3.63
CA ILE A 6 -1.53 -3.28 -2.45
C ILE A 6 -3.04 -3.34 -2.73
N LEU A 7 -3.61 -4.53 -2.64
CA LEU A 7 -5.05 -4.77 -2.77
C LEU A 7 -5.67 -5.02 -1.39
N GLY A 8 -6.68 -4.24 -1.05
CA GLY A 8 -7.33 -4.23 0.27
C GLY A 8 -6.68 -3.23 1.22
N LEU A 9 -7.27 -2.03 1.34
CA LEU A 9 -6.77 -0.94 2.20
C LEU A 9 -7.47 -0.90 3.56
N GLY A 10 -7.57 -2.06 4.21
CA GLY A 10 -7.87 -2.12 5.66
C GLY A 10 -6.67 -1.72 6.51
N ASN A 11 -6.76 -1.84 7.84
CA ASN A 11 -5.67 -1.45 8.75
C ASN A 11 -4.31 -2.03 8.37
N TRP A 12 -4.26 -3.32 8.02
CA TRP A 12 -3.02 -4.00 7.66
C TRP A 12 -2.50 -3.58 6.28
N GLY A 13 -3.37 -3.45 5.27
CA GLY A 13 -2.97 -3.01 3.93
C GLY A 13 -2.42 -1.58 3.95
N THR A 14 -3.05 -0.70 4.72
CA THR A 14 -2.61 0.69 4.91
C THR A 14 -1.31 0.78 5.72
N ALA A 15 -1.15 -0.01 6.78
CA ALA A 15 0.10 -0.06 7.54
C ALA A 15 1.27 -0.55 6.66
N LEU A 16 1.05 -1.59 5.86
CA LEU A 16 2.04 -2.12 4.92
C LEU A 16 2.38 -1.07 3.84
N ALA A 17 1.38 -0.39 3.28
CA ALA A 17 1.58 0.69 2.31
C ALA A 17 2.46 1.81 2.88
N ASN A 18 2.20 2.20 4.13
CA ASN A 18 2.95 3.25 4.81
C ASN A 18 4.42 2.85 5.05
N ILE A 19 4.69 1.60 5.46
CA ILE A 19 6.06 1.12 5.67
C ILE A 19 6.85 1.16 4.36
N TRP A 20 6.28 0.63 3.27
CA TRP A 20 6.97 0.59 1.98
C TRP A 20 7.12 1.97 1.34
N ALA A 21 6.16 2.87 1.52
CA ALA A 21 6.30 4.25 1.07
C ALA A 21 7.44 4.97 1.81
N LYS A 22 7.58 4.74 3.13
CA LYS A 22 8.68 5.30 3.95
C LYS A 22 10.05 4.74 3.59
N ASP A 23 10.11 3.50 3.13
CA ASP A 23 11.34 2.87 2.63
C ASP A 23 11.75 3.37 1.22
N GLY A 24 10.97 4.29 0.63
CA GLY A 24 11.29 4.93 -0.66
C GLY A 24 10.81 4.14 -1.88
N HIS A 25 9.83 3.25 -1.71
CA HIS A 25 9.15 2.58 -2.81
C HIS A 25 7.98 3.43 -3.33
N SER A 26 7.64 3.23 -4.61
CA SER A 26 6.43 3.80 -5.20
C SER A 26 5.27 2.83 -4.94
N VAL A 27 4.33 3.22 -4.09
CA VAL A 27 3.23 2.36 -3.64
C VAL A 27 1.92 2.87 -4.24
N ILE A 28 1.11 1.96 -4.79
CA ILE A 28 -0.27 2.21 -5.18
C ILE A 28 -1.19 1.26 -4.41
N GLY A 29 -2.23 1.82 -3.79
CA GLY A 29 -3.21 1.07 -3.02
C GLY A 29 -4.57 1.06 -3.72
N TRP A 30 -5.28 -0.06 -3.66
CA TRP A 30 -6.66 -0.18 -4.12
C TRP A 30 -7.50 -0.94 -3.10
N THR A 31 -8.73 -0.51 -2.87
CA THR A 31 -9.73 -1.27 -2.11
C THR A 31 -11.05 -1.24 -2.85
N VAL A 32 -11.85 -2.29 -2.68
CA VAL A 32 -13.24 -2.27 -3.13
C VAL A 32 -14.07 -1.75 -1.95
N GLU A 33 -14.89 -0.75 -2.20
CA GLU A 33 -15.93 -0.29 -1.28
C GLU A 33 -17.27 -0.89 -1.73
N THR A 34 -18.07 -1.38 -0.78
CA THR A 34 -19.38 -1.99 -1.03
C THR A 34 -20.49 -1.01 -0.67
#